data_AF-A0A7K1EMS1-F1
#
_entry.id   AF-A0A7K1EMS1-F1
#
_cell.length_a   1.000
_cell.length_b   1.000
_cell.length_c   1.000
_cell.angle_alpha   90.00
_cell.angle_beta   90.00
_cell.angle_gamma   90.00
#
_symmetry.space_group_name_H-M   'P 1'
#
loop_
_entity.id
_entity.type
_entity.pdbx_description
1 polymer ?
#
loop_
_entity_poly.entity_id
_entity_poly.type
_entity_poly.pdbx_seq_one_letter_code
_entity_poly.pdbx_strand_id
1 'polypeptide(L)'
;MNIALYGESGFYATTGRAGRRGDFITSAEVGPLFGAVLARAVDNVWNTLGQPDNFHIVEVGAGPGTLARSILAAQPKCLSQGEYIAVEI
;
A
#
# COMPACT_ATOMS: atom_id res chain seq x y z
N MET A 1 19.95 1.36 -13.74
CA MET A 1 19.16 1.18 -12.49
C MET A 1 18.56 -0.22 -12.35
N ASN A 2 17.92 -0.80 -13.39
CA ASN A 2 17.22 -2.10 -13.25
C ASN A 2 18.12 -3.23 -12.69
N ILE A 3 19.29 -3.50 -13.29
CA ILE A 3 20.23 -4.54 -12.80
C ILE A 3 20.62 -4.34 -11.33
N ALA A 4 20.85 -3.09 -10.91
CA ALA A 4 21.26 -2.77 -9.55
C ALA A 4 20.13 -2.92 -8.50
N LEU A 5 18.87 -2.79 -8.91
CA LEU A 5 17.72 -2.87 -8.00
C LEU A 5 17.05 -4.25 -8.02
N TYR A 6 16.89 -4.85 -9.20
CA TYR A 6 16.06 -6.04 -9.43
C TYR A 6 16.78 -7.17 -10.20
N GLY A 7 18.06 -7.00 -10.57
CA GLY A 7 18.85 -8.10 -11.10
C GLY A 7 19.09 -9.19 -10.04
N GLU A 8 19.70 -10.31 -10.43
CA GLU A 8 19.97 -11.44 -9.51
C GLU A 8 20.75 -11.03 -8.24
N SER A 9 21.66 -10.04 -8.36
CA SER A 9 22.37 -9.43 -7.24
C SER A 9 21.87 -8.02 -6.89
N GLY A 10 20.67 -7.67 -7.36
CA GLY A 10 20.06 -6.38 -7.13
C GLY A 10 19.63 -6.20 -5.68
N PHE A 11 19.53 -4.95 -5.25
CA PHE A 11 19.19 -4.58 -3.88
C PHE A 11 17.90 -5.26 -3.39
N TYR A 12 16.77 -5.06 -4.07
CA TYR A 12 15.47 -5.62 -3.66
C TYR A 12 15.37 -7.14 -3.88
N ALA A 13 16.19 -7.71 -4.77
CA ALA A 13 16.22 -9.15 -5.01
C ALA A 13 16.96 -9.94 -3.90
N THR A 14 17.80 -9.27 -3.12
CA THR A 14 18.70 -9.94 -2.16
C THR A 14 18.45 -9.50 -0.72
N THR A 15 18.71 -8.24 -0.41
CA THR A 15 18.83 -7.74 0.97
C THR A 15 17.89 -6.60 1.28
N GLY A 16 17.59 -5.78 0.27
CA GLY A 16 16.85 -4.53 0.37
C GLY A 16 15.44 -4.72 0.88
N ARG A 17 15.19 -4.31 2.12
CA ARG A 17 13.89 -4.39 2.77
C ARG A 17 13.50 -3.06 3.37
N ALA A 18 12.26 -2.64 3.14
CA ALA A 18 11.62 -1.60 3.93
C ALA A 18 11.17 -2.17 5.28
N GLY A 19 11.22 -1.36 6.33
CA GLY A 19 10.67 -1.71 7.65
C GLY A 19 11.52 -1.26 8.81
N ARG A 20 10.97 -1.30 10.02
CA ARG A 20 11.71 -0.95 11.25
C ARG A 20 13.00 -1.75 11.48
N ARG A 21 13.11 -2.92 10.84
CA ARG A 21 14.30 -3.80 10.86
C ARG A 21 14.94 -3.96 9.47
N GLY A 22 14.50 -3.17 8.51
CA GLY A 22 15.03 -3.15 7.15
C GLY A 22 16.11 -2.07 6.98
N ASP A 23 16.54 -1.88 5.74
CA ASP A 23 17.57 -0.92 5.37
C ASP A 23 17.08 0.53 5.40
N PHE A 24 15.77 0.73 5.33
CA PHE A 24 15.13 2.04 5.41
C PHE A 24 13.69 1.95 5.95
N ILE A 25 13.17 3.09 6.40
CA ILE A 25 11.80 3.24 6.90
C ILE A 25 10.92 3.96 5.87
N THR A 26 9.67 3.53 5.74
CA THR A 26 8.64 4.21 4.93
C THR A 26 7.58 4.84 5.83
N SER A 27 6.73 5.71 5.28
CA SER A 27 5.67 6.36 6.05
C SER A 27 4.71 5.37 6.73
N ALA A 28 4.42 4.25 6.08
CA ALA A 28 3.56 3.20 6.65
C ALA A 28 4.20 2.49 7.87
N GLU A 29 5.52 2.48 7.96
CA GLU A 29 6.29 1.82 9.03
C GLU A 29 6.46 2.71 10.28
N VAL A 30 6.21 4.02 10.14
CA VAL A 30 6.21 4.97 11.26
C VAL A 30 5.04 4.66 12.20
N GLY A 31 3.84 4.47 11.65
CA GLY A 31 2.64 4.11 12.42
C GLY A 31 1.36 4.09 11.59
N PRO A 32 0.23 3.65 12.20
CA PRO A 32 -1.02 3.39 11.48
C PRO A 32 -1.73 4.64 10.97
N LEU A 33 -1.37 5.84 11.47
CA LEU A 33 -2.01 7.09 11.08
C LEU A 33 -1.88 7.36 9.57
N PHE A 34 -0.77 6.98 8.95
CA PHE A 34 -0.57 7.19 7.52
C PHE A 34 -1.62 6.44 6.69
N GLY A 35 -1.86 5.16 6.99
CA GLY A 35 -2.92 4.37 6.34
C GLY A 35 -4.32 4.90 6.63
N ALA A 36 -4.59 5.34 7.86
CA ALA A 36 -5.89 5.91 8.22
C ALA A 36 -6.20 7.22 7.46
N VAL A 37 -5.19 8.08 7.26
CA VAL A 37 -5.34 9.29 6.45
C VAL A 37 -5.59 8.95 4.99
N LEU A 38 -4.85 7.99 4.43
CA LEU A 38 -5.05 7.52 3.06
C LEU A 38 -6.43 6.89 2.87
N ALA A 39 -6.90 6.06 3.80
CA ALA A 39 -8.23 5.46 3.74
C ALA A 39 -9.33 6.53 3.61
N ARG A 40 -9.24 7.61 4.40
CA ARG A 40 -10.18 8.75 4.31
C ARG A 40 -10.05 9.52 3.00
N ALA A 41 -8.83 9.70 2.49
CA ALA A 41 -8.60 10.35 1.20
C ALA A 41 -9.21 9.54 0.04
N VAL A 42 -9.06 8.21 0.06
CA VAL A 42 -9.66 7.32 -0.93
C VAL A 42 -11.18 7.35 -0.86
N ASP A 43 -11.77 7.34 0.35
CA ASP A 43 -13.22 7.50 0.50
C ASP A 43 -13.73 8.83 -0.07
N ASN A 44 -12.97 9.92 0.08
CA ASN A 44 -13.34 11.20 -0.54
C ASN A 44 -13.34 11.13 -2.07
N VAL A 45 -12.37 10.43 -2.66
CA VAL A 45 -12.33 10.18 -4.10
C VAL A 45 -13.53 9.33 -4.54
N TRP A 46 -13.79 8.22 -3.87
CA TRP A 46 -14.94 7.35 -4.15
C TRP A 46 -16.28 8.10 -4.05
N ASN A 47 -16.46 8.93 -3.03
CA ASN A 47 -17.64 9.80 -2.89
C ASN A 47 -17.76 10.80 -4.04
N THR A 48 -16.65 11.42 -4.46
CA THR A 48 -16.62 12.38 -5.57
C THR A 48 -16.97 11.72 -6.90
N LEU A 49 -16.66 10.43 -7.06
CA LEU A 49 -17.02 9.62 -8.22
C LEU A 49 -18.47 9.10 -8.18
N GLY A 50 -19.26 9.47 -7.17
CA GLY A 50 -20.66 9.07 -7.05
C GLY A 50 -20.86 7.68 -6.46
N GLN A 51 -19.92 7.21 -5.65
CA GLN A 51 -20.00 5.92 -4.96
C GLN A 51 -20.18 4.73 -5.93
N PRO A 52 -19.30 4.56 -6.93
CA PRO A 52 -19.41 3.45 -7.86
C PRO A 52 -19.30 2.10 -7.15
N ASP A 53 -20.11 1.14 -7.63
CA ASP A 53 -19.90 -0.29 -7.38
C ASP A 53 -18.59 -0.74 -8.06
N ASN A 54 -17.91 -1.75 -7.50
CA ASN A 54 -16.64 -2.32 -8.00
C ASN A 54 -15.45 -1.32 -7.99
N PHE A 55 -15.30 -0.58 -6.90
CA PHE A 55 -14.17 0.33 -6.73
C PHE A 55 -12.89 -0.41 -6.30
N HIS A 56 -11.77 -0.21 -7.00
CA HIS A 56 -10.51 -0.89 -6.69
C HIS A 56 -9.49 0.07 -6.07
N ILE A 57 -8.90 -0.34 -4.95
CA ILE A 57 -7.67 0.24 -4.42
C ILE A 57 -6.52 -0.65 -4.85
N VAL A 58 -5.61 -0.13 -5.68
CA VAL A 58 -4.44 -0.88 -6.18
C VAL A 58 -3.16 -0.36 -5.53
N GLU A 59 -2.50 -1.19 -4.74
CA GLU A 59 -1.20 -0.91 -4.13
C GLU A 59 -0.09 -1.61 -4.91
N VAL A 60 0.77 -0.85 -5.58
CA VAL A 60 1.91 -1.37 -6.34
C VAL A 60 3.16 -1.32 -5.48
N GLY A 61 3.86 -2.45 -5.36
CA GLY A 61 4.99 -2.60 -4.44
C GLY A 61 4.49 -2.68 -2.99
N ALA A 62 3.46 -3.51 -2.75
CA ALA A 62 2.83 -3.64 -1.44
C ALA A 62 3.79 -4.15 -0.35
N GLY A 63 4.91 -4.75 -0.76
CA GLY A 63 5.94 -5.29 0.11
C GLY A 63 5.32 -6.25 1.13
N PRO A 64 5.61 -6.08 2.44
CA PRO A 64 5.03 -6.93 3.47
C PRO A 64 3.56 -6.61 3.78
N GLY A 65 2.90 -5.71 3.05
CA GLY A 65 1.49 -5.32 3.23
C GLY A 65 1.22 -4.44 4.44
N THR A 66 2.22 -3.71 4.94
CA THR A 66 2.05 -2.83 6.12
C THR A 66 1.03 -1.73 5.87
N LEU A 67 1.09 -1.09 4.70
CA LEU A 67 0.11 -0.07 4.33
C LEU A 67 -1.28 -0.67 4.16
N ALA A 68 -1.42 -1.76 3.39
CA ALA A 68 -2.67 -2.50 3.25
C ALA A 68 -3.35 -2.80 4.58
N ARG A 69 -2.62 -3.37 5.56
CA ARG A 69 -3.16 -3.66 6.89
C ARG A 69 -3.70 -2.40 7.58
N SER A 70 -2.97 -1.29 7.51
CA SER A 70 -3.40 -0.03 8.15
C SER A 70 -4.60 0.61 7.46
N ILE A 71 -4.72 0.49 6.13
CA ILE A 71 -5.91 0.94 5.37
C ILE A 71 -7.11 0.07 5.72
N LEU A 72 -6.98 -1.25 5.67
CA LEU A 72 -8.07 -2.18 5.98
C LEU A 72 -8.57 -2.01 7.43
N ALA A 73 -7.66 -1.81 8.39
CA ALA A 73 -8.02 -1.55 9.78
C ALA A 73 -8.82 -0.24 9.96
N ALA A 74 -8.59 0.75 9.08
CA ALA A 74 -9.34 2.00 9.07
C ALA A 74 -10.74 1.87 8.45
N GLN A 75 -11.08 0.72 7.87
CA GLN A 75 -12.39 0.37 7.31
C GLN A 75 -12.96 1.45 6.38
N PRO A 76 -12.26 1.80 5.28
CA PRO A 76 -12.78 2.76 4.31
C PRO A 76 -14.09 2.24 3.69
N LYS A 77 -15.07 3.13 3.55
CA LYS A 77 -16.41 2.79 3.05
C LYS A 77 -16.38 2.28 1.62
N CYS A 78 -15.46 2.77 0.80
CA CYS A 78 -15.32 2.31 -0.59
C CYS A 78 -15.03 0.81 -0.73
N LEU A 79 -14.51 0.13 0.31
CA LEU A 79 -14.29 -1.31 0.31
C LEU A 79 -15.53 -2.14 0.70
N SER A 80 -16.64 -1.50 1.05
CA SER A 80 -17.92 -2.23 1.25
C SER A 80 -18.46 -2.84 -0.05
N GLN A 81 -18.09 -2.27 -1.20
CA GLN A 81 -18.46 -2.70 -2.55
C GLN A 81 -17.24 -2.66 -3.49
N GLY A 82 -16.05 -2.83 -2.93
CA GLY A 82 -14.79 -2.66 -3.61
C GLY A 82 -13.76 -3.69 -3.19
N GLU A 83 -12.62 -3.68 -3.86
CA GLU A 83 -11.53 -4.62 -3.63
C GLU A 83 -10.22 -3.90 -3.37
N TYR A 84 -9.42 -4.46 -2.46
CA TYR A 84 -8.04 -4.05 -2.26
C TYR A 84 -7.12 -5.04 -2.97
N ILE A 85 -6.35 -4.55 -3.95
CA ILE A 85 -5.47 -5.36 -4.78
C ILE A 85 -4.02 -4.97 -4.46
N ALA A 86 -3.29 -5.89 -3.85
CA ALA A 86 -1.86 -5.77 -3.60
C ALA A 86 -1.07 -6.40 -4.75
N VAL A 87 -0.20 -5.63 -5.38
CA VAL A 87 0.67 -6.08 -6.48
C VAL A 87 2.11 -6.06 -6.01
N GLU A 88 2.79 -7.19 -6.14
CA GLU A 88 4.21 -7.39 -5.83
C GLU A 88 4.84 -8.29 -6.91
N ILE A 89 6.14 -8.11 -7.18
CA ILE A 89 6.88 -8.78 -8.28
C ILE A 89 7.82 -9.85 -7.73
#